data_AF-A0A7W8CZ51-F1
#
_entry.id   AF-A0A7W8CZ51-F1
#
_cell.length_a   1.000
_cell.length_b   1.000
_cell.length_c   1.000
_cell.angle_alpha   90.00
_cell.angle_beta   90.00
_cell.angle_gamma   90.00
#
_symmetry.space_group_name_H-M   'P 1'
#
loop_
_entity.id
_entity.type
_entity.pdbx_description
1 polymer ?
#
loop_
_entity_poly.entity_id
_entity_poly.type
_entity_poly.pdbx_seq_one_letter_code
_entity_poly.pdbx_strand_id
1 'polypeptide(L)'
;MTPENDTVWLTQQQMAEPFDKERSVITKHIGNIFKEKELDKDSNVQNLHITNSDRPVSFYSLDVIISAGYRVKSQRGIAFLPLMKNA
;
A
#
# COMPACT_ATOMS: atom_id res chain seq x y z
N MET A 1 8.36 -5.44 -23.74
CA MET A 1 7.97 -6.29 -22.59
C MET A 1 7.26 -5.35 -21.64
N THR A 2 5.96 -5.54 -21.44
CA THR A 2 5.01 -4.49 -21.06
C THR A 2 5.12 -4.08 -19.59
N PRO A 3 5.17 -2.77 -19.27
CA PRO A 3 5.12 -2.25 -17.90
C PRO A 3 3.66 -2.07 -17.47
N GLU A 4 2.92 -3.16 -17.28
CA GLU A 4 1.51 -3.09 -16.88
C GLU A 4 1.34 -3.04 -15.34
N ASN A 5 2.38 -3.38 -14.58
CA ASN A 5 2.27 -3.55 -13.12
C ASN A 5 2.54 -2.28 -12.27
N ASP A 6 2.94 -1.13 -12.84
CA ASP A 6 3.35 0.05 -12.05
C ASP A 6 2.23 1.09 -11.80
N THR A 7 0.99 0.79 -12.20
CA THR A 7 -0.11 1.78 -12.16
C THR A 7 -0.95 1.72 -10.89
N VAL A 8 -0.74 0.73 -10.02
CA VAL A 8 -1.58 0.55 -8.83
C VAL A 8 -1.09 1.44 -7.68
N TRP A 9 -1.92 2.43 -7.34
CA TRP A 9 -1.72 3.32 -6.21
C TRP A 9 -2.96 3.29 -5.32
N LEU A 10 -2.79 2.96 -4.03
CA LEU A 10 -3.91 2.84 -3.08
C LEU A 10 -3.69 3.73 -1.87
N THR A 11 -4.79 4.25 -1.32
CA THR A 11 -4.79 4.86 0.02
C THR A 11 -4.71 3.78 1.10
N GLN A 12 -4.32 4.17 2.32
CA GLN A 12 -4.39 3.27 3.49
C GLN A 12 -5.78 2.66 3.69
N GLN A 13 -6.84 3.42 3.39
CA GLN A 13 -8.22 2.95 3.53
C GLN A 13 -8.54 1.87 2.50
N GLN A 14 -8.14 2.06 1.24
CA GLN A 14 -8.32 1.06 0.18
C GLN A 14 -7.46 -0.18 0.40
N MET A 15 -6.30 -0.05 1.04
CA MET A 15 -5.49 -1.22 1.44
C MET A 15 -6.13 -2.01 2.59
N ALA A 16 -6.83 -1.34 3.50
CA ALA A 16 -7.40 -1.95 4.70
C ALA A 16 -8.47 -3.01 4.39
N GLU A 17 -9.31 -2.74 3.38
CA GLU A 17 -10.42 -3.60 2.95
C GLU A 17 -9.98 -5.01 2.48
N PRO A 18 -9.10 -5.16 1.46
CA PRO A 18 -8.68 -6.50 1.00
C PRO A 18 -7.83 -7.26 2.01
N PHE A 19 -7.24 -6.56 2.98
CA PHE A 19 -6.48 -7.19 4.07
C PHE A 19 -7.32 -7.54 5.29
N ASP A 20 -8.60 -7.15 5.32
CA ASP A 20 -9.48 -7.30 6.48
C ASP A 20 -8.82 -6.78 7.76
N LYS A 21 -8.36 -5.52 7.71
CA LYS A 21 -7.69 -4.85 8.82
C LYS A 21 -8.24 -3.45 9.02
N GLU A 22 -8.07 -2.96 10.23
CA GLU A 22 -8.23 -1.54 10.52
C GLU A 22 -7.20 -0.71 9.76
N ARG A 23 -7.61 0.47 9.28
CA ARG A 23 -6.70 1.43 8.62
C ARG A 23 -5.47 1.78 9.49
N SER A 24 -5.63 1.79 10.80
CA SER A 24 -4.54 2.05 11.76
C SER A 24 -3.45 0.98 11.73
N VAL A 25 -3.81 -0.28 11.48
CA VAL A 25 -2.86 -1.39 11.31
C VAL A 25 -2.03 -1.19 10.04
N ILE A 26 -2.68 -0.81 8.94
CA ILE A 26 -1.99 -0.48 7.69
C ILE A 26 -1.02 0.70 7.91
N THR A 27 -1.49 1.74 8.60
CA THR A 27 -0.67 2.92 8.92
C THR A 27 0.59 2.54 9.69
N LYS A 28 0.47 1.65 10.68
CA LYS A 28 1.60 1.14 11.45
C LYS A 28 2.62 0.41 10.56
N HIS A 29 2.17 -0.48 9.69
CA HIS A 29 3.08 -1.24 8.82
C HIS A 29 3.79 -0.34 7.81
N ILE A 30 3.09 0.62 7.19
CA ILE A 30 3.70 1.62 6.30
C ILE A 30 4.74 2.46 7.06
N GLY A 31 4.42 2.89 8.29
CA GLY A 31 5.38 3.61 9.13
C GLY A 31 6.65 2.81 9.40
N ASN A 32 6.53 1.50 9.65
CA ASN A 32 7.68 0.62 9.87
C ASN A 32 8.52 0.42 8.60
N ILE A 33 7.89 0.24 7.43
CA ILE A 33 8.59 0.09 6.14
C ILE A 33 9.57 1.25 5.91
N PHE A 34 9.10 2.49 6.10
CA PHE A 34 9.94 3.67 5.90
C PHE A 34 10.93 3.88 7.05
N LYS A 35 10.54 3.59 8.30
CA LYS A 35 11.44 3.68 9.46
C LYS A 35 12.62 2.71 9.34
N GLU A 36 12.37 1.51 8.83
CA GLU A 36 13.36 0.45 8.62
C GLU A 36 14.12 0.64 7.29
N LYS A 37 13.80 1.70 6.53
CA LYS A 37 14.42 2.04 5.23
C LYS A 37 14.33 0.91 4.20
N GLU A 38 13.28 0.10 4.26
CA GLU A 38 13.04 -0.95 3.25
C GLU A 38 12.65 -0.37 1.89
N LEU A 39 11.92 0.74 1.91
CA LEU A 39 11.53 1.49 0.72
C LEU A 39 11.83 2.97 0.94
N ASP A 40 12.13 3.66 -0.16
CA ASP A 40 12.27 5.11 -0.16
C ASP A 40 10.89 5.77 -0.20
N LYS A 41 10.67 6.78 0.64
CA LYS A 41 9.35 7.41 0.77
C LYS A 41 9.01 8.29 -0.43
N ASP A 42 9.99 9.00 -0.99
CA ASP A 42 9.77 10.01 -2.02
C ASP A 42 9.35 9.38 -3.35
N SER A 43 9.84 8.19 -3.65
CA SER A 43 9.44 7.38 -4.82
C SER A 43 8.16 6.56 -4.63
N ASN A 44 7.70 6.35 -3.39
CA ASN A 44 6.62 5.41 -3.07
C ASN A 44 5.37 6.05 -2.46
N VAL A 45 5.35 7.38 -2.28
CA VAL A 45 4.21 8.10 -1.72
C VAL A 45 3.85 9.31 -2.59
N GLN A 46 2.59 9.37 -3.02
CA GLN A 46 2.03 10.53 -3.69
C GLN A 46 0.96 11.17 -2.79
N ASN A 47 1.04 12.48 -2.57
CA ASN A 47 0.03 13.21 -1.82
C ASN A 47 -0.83 14.05 -2.77
N LEU A 48 -2.11 13.69 -2.90
CA LEU A 48 -3.06 14.38 -3.75
C LEU A 48 -4.00 15.25 -2.91
N HIS A 49 -4.23 16.49 -3.36
CA HIS A 49 -5.24 17.37 -2.79
C HIS A 49 -6.58 17.05 -3.45
N ILE A 50 -7.54 16.58 -2.66
CA ILE A 50 -8.89 16.30 -3.13
C ILE A 50 -9.78 17.48 -2.76
N THR A 51 -10.55 17.98 -3.73
CA THR A 51 -11.56 19.01 -3.50
C THR A 51 -12.53 18.52 -2.42
N ASN A 52 -12.67 19.28 -1.32
CA ASN A 52 -13.43 18.96 -0.10
C ASN A 52 -12.69 18.15 0.99
N SER A 53 -11.37 17.97 0.91
CA SER A 53 -10.56 17.48 2.02
C SER A 53 -9.66 18.58 2.57
N ASP A 54 -9.72 18.83 3.88
CA ASP A 54 -8.83 19.77 4.56
C ASP A 54 -7.35 19.31 4.56
N ARG A 55 -7.10 18.04 4.22
CA ARG A 55 -5.76 17.44 4.23
C ARG A 55 -5.46 16.67 2.94
N PRO A 56 -4.20 16.68 2.48
CA PRO A 56 -3.78 15.82 1.37
C PRO A 56 -4.01 14.35 1.71
N VAL A 57 -4.44 13.60 0.70
CA VAL A 57 -4.60 12.15 0.80
C VAL A 57 -3.37 11.48 0.23
N SER A 58 -2.74 10.59 1.02
CA SER A 58 -1.59 9.82 0.60
C SER A 58 -2.00 8.56 -0.16
N PHE A 59 -1.39 8.36 -1.31
CA PHE A 59 -1.44 7.17 -2.14
C PHE A 59 -0.08 6.48 -2.09
N TYR A 60 -0.11 5.15 -2.05
CA TYR A 60 1.07 4.31 -1.87
C TYR A 60 1.24 3.39 -3.07
N SER A 61 2.49 3.25 -3.51
CA SER A 61 2.87 2.41 -4.64
C SER A 61 2.58 0.93 -4.40
N LEU A 62 2.66 0.15 -5.48
CA LEU A 62 2.53 -1.30 -5.43
C LEU A 62 3.53 -1.96 -4.45
N ASP A 63 4.76 -1.48 -4.40
CA ASP A 63 5.79 -2.03 -3.50
C ASP A 63 5.42 -1.85 -2.03
N VAL A 64 4.85 -0.70 -1.66
CA VAL A 64 4.34 -0.46 -0.30
C VAL A 64 3.14 -1.35 -0.02
N ILE A 65 2.25 -1.53 -0.99
CA ILE A 65 1.07 -2.40 -0.84
C ILE A 65 1.48 -3.85 -0.55
N ILE A 66 2.43 -4.37 -1.33
CA ILE A 66 2.96 -5.73 -1.19
C ILE A 66 3.67 -5.87 0.17
N SER A 67 4.58 -4.95 0.51
CA SER A 67 5.33 -5.01 1.77
C SER A 67 4.40 -4.94 2.99
N ALA A 68 3.41 -4.05 2.98
CA ALA A 68 2.40 -3.98 4.04
C ALA A 68 1.59 -5.29 4.13
N GLY A 69 1.20 -5.88 2.99
CA GLY A 69 0.49 -7.15 2.93
C GLY A 69 1.26 -8.30 3.59
N TYR A 70 2.57 -8.41 3.33
CA TYR A 70 3.41 -9.43 3.98
C TYR A 70 3.49 -9.24 5.51
N ARG A 71 3.59 -7.99 5.97
CA ARG A 71 3.68 -7.69 7.41
C ARG A 71 2.35 -7.90 8.15
N VAL A 72 1.22 -7.67 7.48
CA VAL A 72 -0.12 -8.00 8.01
C VAL A 72 -0.31 -9.51 8.13
N LYS A 73 0.22 -10.30 7.19
CA LYS A 73 -0.01 -11.75 7.11
C LYS A 73 1.10 -12.62 7.72
N SER A 74 1.96 -12.09 8.60
CA SER A 74 3.11 -12.82 9.18
C SER A 74 2.75 -13.99 10.11
N GLN A 75 1.47 -14.42 10.17
CA GLN A 75 1.09 -15.75 10.65
C GLN A 75 0.51 -16.71 9.57
N ARG A 76 0.06 -16.28 8.37
CA ARG A 76 -0.54 -17.18 7.34
C ARG A 76 -0.82 -16.54 5.97
N GLY A 77 0.20 -16.22 5.16
CA GLY A 77 0.06 -15.26 4.05
C GLY A 77 0.25 -15.67 2.59
N ILE A 78 0.31 -16.94 2.20
CA ILE A 78 0.64 -17.35 0.80
C ILE A 78 -0.50 -17.08 -0.23
N ALA A 79 -1.69 -16.66 0.18
CA ALA A 79 -2.87 -16.61 -0.69
C ALA A 79 -3.22 -15.24 -1.31
N PHE A 80 -2.26 -14.39 -1.70
CA PHE A 80 -2.57 -13.09 -2.34
C PHE A 80 -1.79 -12.79 -3.63
N LEU A 81 -1.74 -13.78 -4.51
CA LEU A 81 -1.18 -13.67 -5.86
C LEU A 81 -2.16 -13.83 -7.06
N PRO A 82 -3.45 -14.22 -6.91
CA PRO A 82 -4.32 -14.32 -8.10
C PRO A 82 -4.86 -13.00 -8.67
N LEU A 83 -4.92 -11.92 -7.88
CA LEU A 83 -5.56 -10.66 -8.33
C LEU A 83 -4.62 -9.68 -9.06
N MET A 84 -3.34 -10.00 -9.17
CA MET A 84 -2.32 -9.13 -9.80
C MET A 84 -1.86 -9.67 -11.16
N LYS A 85 -2.56 -10.66 -11.73
CA LYS A 85 -2.18 -11.28 -13.01
C LYS A 85 -3.02 -10.81 -14.21
N ASN A 86 -3.99 -9.91 -14.01
CA ASN A 86 -4.90 -9.46 -15.07
C ASN A 86 -5.28 -7.97 -14.96
N ALA A 87 -4.41 -7.12 -14.41
CA ALA A 87 -4.57 -5.66 -14.44
C ALA A 87 -3.47 -5.07 -15.32
#